data_AF-A0A080WVB4-F1
#
_entry.id   AF-A0A080WVB4-F1
#
_cell.length_a   1.000
_cell.length_b   1.000
_cell.length_c   1.000
_cell.angle_alpha   90.00
_cell.angle_beta   90.00
_cell.angle_gamma   90.00
#
_symmetry.space_group_name_H-M   'P 1'
#
loop_
_entity.id
_entity.type
_entity.pdbx_description
1 polymer ?
#
loop_
_entity_poly.entity_id
_entity_poly.type
_entity_poly.pdbx_seq_one_letter_code
_entity_poly.pdbx_strand_id
1 'polypeptide(L)'
;MIYFPVACALRLKDEDKLSDISRWFMKEYQFVTDAYRLFVTLSRVCGNPQRSLFHSAPSMKFMLRQVKAVDYSLPPDPLSPFKRSPESIYQERASLTTKNAEGEYIPAEEMDVALLVLYGHILYAGNSFTNALNYFFRAYALDPENPAILLSIGLSYISHSLKRQSDNRHYLVMEGLSFMQEYRRIRSQSSILQERQEVEFNFARVWQLLGIGHLAVEGYQKCLKIGEEIETERQKAQNPNTVEGATVGEQRGEACLEDFSRQAAYALQCLYLQSGEKDLCKRVTEKWLLI
;
A
#
# COMPACT_ATOMS: atom_id res chain seq x y z
N MET A 1 16.74 -21.92 -11.59
CA MET A 1 16.67 -22.85 -10.43
C MET A 1 16.27 -22.15 -9.11
N ILE A 2 15.68 -20.95 -9.14
CA ILE A 2 15.47 -20.10 -7.94
C ILE A 2 14.06 -20.23 -7.35
N TYR A 3 13.10 -20.77 -8.11
CA TYR A 3 11.72 -20.97 -7.64
C TYR A 3 11.62 -21.97 -6.48
N PHE A 4 12.51 -22.97 -6.40
CA PHE A 4 12.51 -23.96 -5.31
C PHE A 4 12.88 -23.35 -3.95
N PRO A 5 13.99 -22.58 -3.82
CA PRO A 5 14.28 -21.82 -2.59
C PRO A 5 13.15 -20.88 -2.14
N VAL A 6 12.48 -20.21 -3.08
CA VAL A 6 11.34 -19.31 -2.78
C VAL A 6 10.20 -20.10 -2.14
N ALA A 7 9.78 -21.21 -2.76
CA ALA A 7 8.68 -22.03 -2.26
C ALA A 7 8.98 -22.59 -0.86
N CYS A 8 10.21 -23.05 -0.62
CA CYS A 8 10.65 -23.53 0.68
C CYS A 8 10.65 -22.42 1.75
N ALA A 9 11.20 -21.24 1.42
CA ALA A 9 11.23 -20.11 2.34
C ALA A 9 9.82 -19.58 2.67
N LEU A 10 8.93 -19.55 1.68
CA LEU A 10 7.51 -19.21 1.88
C LEU A 10 6.82 -20.20 2.83
N ARG A 11 7.04 -21.51 2.63
CA ARG A 11 6.44 -22.55 3.48
C ARG A 11 6.97 -22.51 4.92
N LEU A 12 8.25 -22.20 5.09
CA LEU A 12 8.90 -22.05 6.39
C LEU A 12 8.66 -20.67 7.03
N LYS A 13 8.05 -19.72 6.29
CA LYS A 13 7.88 -18.32 6.71
C LYS A 13 9.19 -17.66 7.15
N ASP A 14 10.27 -17.96 6.43
CA ASP A 14 11.61 -17.42 6.69
C ASP A 14 11.76 -16.06 5.99
N GLU A 15 11.49 -14.98 6.73
CA GLU A 15 11.55 -13.61 6.21
C GLU A 15 12.94 -13.17 5.77
N ASP A 16 13.99 -13.57 6.50
CA ASP A 16 15.36 -13.19 6.19
C ASP A 16 15.77 -13.78 4.84
N LYS A 17 15.42 -15.06 4.61
CA LYS A 17 15.69 -15.72 3.33
C LYS A 17 14.92 -15.09 2.18
N LEU A 18 13.65 -14.73 2.40
CA LEU A 18 12.83 -14.05 1.38
C LEU A 18 13.36 -12.64 1.04
N SER A 19 13.88 -11.93 2.04
CA SER A 19 14.56 -10.64 1.86
C SER A 19 15.83 -10.79 1.03
N ASP A 20 16.63 -11.82 1.28
CA ASP A 20 17.85 -12.07 0.50
C ASP A 20 17.55 -12.46 -0.95
N ILE A 21 16.54 -13.31 -1.17
CA ILE A 21 16.08 -13.71 -2.51
C ILE A 21 15.56 -12.48 -3.27
N SER A 22 14.70 -11.66 -2.66
CA SER A 22 14.15 -10.47 -3.32
C SER A 22 15.23 -9.44 -3.65
N ARG A 23 16.20 -9.24 -2.76
CA ARG A 23 17.39 -8.41 -3.04
C ARG A 23 18.26 -8.99 -4.16
N TRP A 24 18.35 -10.31 -4.27
CA TRP A 24 19.03 -10.96 -5.39
C TRP A 24 18.33 -10.62 -6.71
N PHE A 25 17.00 -10.72 -6.78
CA PHE A 25 16.25 -10.33 -7.99
C PHE A 25 16.47 -8.86 -8.37
N MET A 26 16.46 -7.94 -7.41
CA MET A 26 16.72 -6.51 -7.69
C MET A 26 18.16 -6.22 -8.14
N LYS A 27 19.13 -7.06 -7.77
CA LYS A 27 20.52 -6.95 -8.24
C LYS A 27 20.69 -7.55 -9.63
N GLU A 28 20.03 -8.66 -9.91
CA GLU A 28 20.13 -9.33 -11.21
C GLU A 28 19.38 -8.53 -12.28
N TYR A 29 18.17 -8.10 -11.94
CA TYR A 29 17.25 -7.36 -12.79
C TYR A 29 17.10 -5.93 -12.26
N GLN A 30 18.12 -5.10 -12.45
CA GLN A 30 18.06 -3.70 -12.04
C GLN A 30 16.97 -2.95 -12.81
N PHE A 31 16.33 -2.01 -12.12
CA PHE A 31 15.29 -1.12 -12.66
C PHE A 31 14.03 -1.82 -13.19
N VAL A 32 13.84 -3.10 -12.85
CA VAL A 32 12.61 -3.83 -13.19
C VAL A 32 11.58 -3.67 -12.06
N THR A 33 10.46 -3.03 -12.37
CA THR A 33 9.35 -2.76 -11.42
C THR A 33 8.86 -4.02 -10.71
N ASP A 34 8.78 -5.14 -11.41
CA ASP A 34 8.29 -6.40 -10.86
C ASP A 34 9.20 -6.97 -9.77
N ALA A 35 10.49 -6.62 -9.75
CA ALA A 35 11.38 -6.98 -8.65
C ALA A 35 10.99 -6.26 -7.34
N TYR A 36 10.55 -5.01 -7.43
CA TYR A 36 10.03 -4.23 -6.29
C TYR A 36 8.67 -4.77 -5.83
N ARG A 37 7.77 -5.07 -6.78
CA ARG A 37 6.48 -5.71 -6.47
C ARG A 37 6.66 -7.06 -5.80
N LEU A 38 7.60 -7.88 -6.27
CA LEU A 38 7.92 -9.17 -5.67
C LEU A 38 8.32 -9.01 -4.19
N PHE A 39 9.17 -8.03 -3.85
CA PHE A 39 9.51 -7.76 -2.46
C PHE A 39 8.29 -7.42 -1.59
N VAL A 40 7.40 -6.57 -2.09
CA VAL A 40 6.15 -6.21 -1.39
C VAL A 40 5.26 -7.43 -1.20
N THR A 41 5.05 -8.23 -2.26
CA THR A 41 4.22 -9.43 -2.21
C THR A 41 4.76 -10.47 -1.24
N LEU A 42 6.07 -10.75 -1.28
CA LEU A 42 6.71 -11.69 -0.34
C LEU A 42 6.60 -11.20 1.10
N SER A 43 6.79 -9.90 1.33
CA SER A 43 6.63 -9.28 2.65
C SER A 43 5.19 -9.35 3.16
N ARG A 44 4.20 -9.29 2.26
CA ARG A 44 2.78 -9.40 2.62
C ARG A 44 2.37 -10.84 2.97
N VAL A 45 2.87 -11.82 2.21
CA VAL A 45 2.50 -13.25 2.38
C VAL A 45 3.16 -13.86 3.62
N CYS A 46 4.41 -13.50 3.91
CA CYS A 46 5.18 -14.07 5.03
C CYS A 46 5.45 -13.09 6.17
N GLY A 47 4.89 -11.88 6.10
CA GLY A 47 5.13 -10.81 7.05
C GLY A 47 4.82 -11.21 8.49
N ASN A 48 5.83 -11.24 9.34
CA ASN A 48 5.69 -11.29 10.78
C ASN A 48 5.42 -9.86 11.29
N PRO A 49 4.26 -9.61 11.93
CA PRO A 49 3.94 -8.28 12.47
C PRO A 49 5.00 -7.75 13.46
N GLN A 50 5.74 -8.64 14.12
CA GLN A 50 6.79 -8.29 15.07
C GLN A 50 8.17 -8.05 14.42
N ARG A 51 8.38 -8.50 13.18
CA ARG A 51 9.68 -8.45 12.48
C ARG A 51 9.55 -8.03 11.01
N SER A 52 8.67 -7.07 10.74
CA SER A 52 8.41 -6.62 9.37
C SER A 52 9.69 -6.22 8.62
N LEU A 53 9.84 -6.74 7.40
CA LEU A 53 10.92 -6.38 6.47
C LEU A 53 11.00 -4.88 6.20
N PHE A 54 9.87 -4.18 6.28
CA PHE A 54 9.75 -2.72 6.12
C PHE A 54 10.40 -1.94 7.27
N HIS A 55 10.54 -2.54 8.46
CA HIS A 55 11.15 -1.88 9.63
C HIS A 55 12.66 -2.20 9.76
N SER A 56 13.24 -2.97 8.83
CA SER A 56 14.64 -3.38 8.93
C SER A 56 15.60 -2.33 8.35
N ALA A 57 16.60 -1.92 9.14
CA ALA A 57 17.65 -0.99 8.69
C ALA A 57 18.42 -1.48 7.44
N PRO A 58 18.73 -2.78 7.28
CA PRO A 58 19.33 -3.30 6.06
C PRO A 58 18.46 -3.09 4.81
N SER A 59 17.15 -3.33 4.89
CA SER A 59 16.24 -3.12 3.75
C SER A 59 16.09 -1.65 3.43
N MET A 60 16.02 -0.77 4.43
CA MET A 60 16.00 0.69 4.22
C MET A 60 17.24 1.18 3.47
N LYS A 61 18.44 0.77 3.91
CA LYS A 61 19.70 1.15 3.23
C LYS A 61 19.81 0.52 1.84
N PHE A 62 19.27 -0.68 1.64
CA PHE A 62 19.25 -1.33 0.35
C PHE A 62 18.32 -0.60 -0.64
N MET A 63 17.07 -0.33 -0.27
CA MET A 63 16.12 0.37 -1.14
C MET A 63 16.55 1.81 -1.43
N LEU A 64 17.13 2.52 -0.45
CA LEU A 64 17.70 3.86 -0.70
C LEU A 64 18.81 3.82 -1.76
N ARG A 65 19.62 2.76 -1.78
CA ARG A 65 20.65 2.60 -2.83
C ARG A 65 20.02 2.38 -4.20
N GLN A 66 18.92 1.64 -4.29
CA GLN A 66 18.17 1.46 -5.54
C GLN A 66 17.59 2.79 -6.04
N VAL A 67 16.92 3.56 -5.16
CA VAL A 67 16.38 4.89 -5.51
C VAL A 67 17.49 5.80 -6.03
N LYS A 68 18.63 5.84 -5.34
CA LYS A 68 19.78 6.62 -5.79
C LYS A 68 20.29 6.11 -7.14
N ALA A 69 20.38 4.79 -7.35
CA ALA A 69 20.90 4.25 -8.61
C ALA A 69 20.05 4.70 -9.81
N VAL A 70 18.72 4.79 -9.63
CA VAL A 70 17.82 5.41 -10.61
C VAL A 70 18.12 6.90 -10.76
N ASP A 71 18.12 7.66 -9.66
CA ASP A 71 18.33 9.12 -9.67
C ASP A 71 19.62 9.55 -10.40
N TYR A 72 20.71 8.79 -10.25
CA TYR A 72 22.00 9.08 -10.88
C TYR A 72 22.13 8.56 -12.31
N SER A 73 21.43 7.49 -12.68
CA SER A 73 21.49 6.95 -14.03
C SER A 73 20.62 7.73 -15.03
N LEU A 74 19.58 8.40 -14.55
CA LEU A 74 18.74 9.26 -15.39
C LEU A 74 19.55 10.45 -15.94
N PRO A 75 19.33 10.88 -17.19
CA PRO A 75 20.00 12.05 -17.75
C PRO A 75 19.70 13.32 -16.92
N PRO A 76 20.65 14.26 -16.82
CA PRO A 76 20.42 15.52 -16.13
C PRO A 76 19.36 16.33 -16.88
N ASP A 77 18.34 16.80 -16.16
CA ASP A 77 17.38 17.76 -16.70
C ASP A 77 18.09 19.13 -16.85
N PRO A 78 18.24 19.65 -18.09
CA PRO A 78 18.89 20.94 -18.32
C PRO A 78 18.11 22.12 -17.73
N LEU A 79 16.82 21.95 -17.41
CA LEU A 79 15.95 22.97 -16.84
C LEU A 79 15.95 22.98 -15.31
N SER A 80 16.54 21.96 -14.66
CA SER A 80 16.53 21.87 -13.21
C SER A 80 17.48 22.90 -12.58
N PRO A 81 16.99 23.80 -11.70
CA PRO A 81 17.84 24.76 -11.00
C PRO A 81 18.71 24.09 -9.90
N PHE A 82 18.49 22.81 -9.62
CA PHE A 82 19.20 22.06 -8.59
C PHE A 82 20.40 21.31 -9.18
N LYS A 83 21.61 21.69 -8.77
CA LYS A 83 22.84 20.95 -9.12
C LYS A 83 22.84 19.60 -8.42
N ARG A 84 23.00 18.52 -9.18
CA ARG A 84 23.22 17.17 -8.63
C ARG A 84 24.53 17.16 -7.83
N SER A 85 24.57 16.39 -6.74
CA SER A 85 25.80 16.15 -6.00
C SER A 85 26.85 15.47 -6.91
N PRO A 86 28.15 15.78 -6.79
CA PRO A 86 29.19 15.27 -7.69
C PRO A 86 29.22 13.73 -7.76
N GLU A 87 29.41 13.18 -8.96
CA GLU A 87 29.47 11.73 -9.20
C GLU A 87 30.58 11.02 -8.39
N SER A 88 31.64 11.72 -8.00
CA SER A 88 32.80 11.18 -7.28
C SER A 88 32.50 10.70 -5.85
N ILE A 89 31.44 11.20 -5.22
CA ILE A 89 31.01 10.74 -3.88
C ILE A 89 30.23 9.41 -3.98
N TYR A 90 29.86 8.99 -5.20
CA TYR A 90 28.81 8.01 -5.44
C TYR A 90 29.29 6.66 -6.00
N GLN A 91 30.40 6.63 -6.75
CA GLN A 91 30.93 5.40 -7.35
C GLN A 91 31.12 4.24 -6.34
N GLU A 92 31.33 4.53 -5.06
CA GLU A 92 31.48 3.49 -4.03
C GLU A 92 30.17 2.84 -3.54
N ARG A 93 28.96 3.37 -3.85
CA ARG A 93 27.75 3.03 -3.06
C ARG A 93 26.53 2.51 -3.80
N ALA A 94 26.38 2.68 -5.11
CA ALA A 94 25.41 1.91 -5.89
C ALA A 94 25.95 1.64 -7.30
N SER A 95 26.61 0.50 -7.47
CA SER A 95 27.11 0.06 -8.76
C SER A 95 25.94 -0.46 -9.60
N LEU A 96 25.84 0.01 -10.83
CA LEU A 96 25.07 -0.67 -11.87
C LEU A 96 25.63 -2.09 -12.01
N THR A 97 24.75 -3.09 -12.04
CA THR A 97 25.11 -4.51 -12.14
C THR A 97 24.70 -5.09 -13.48
N THR A 98 23.62 -4.61 -14.08
CA THR A 98 23.12 -5.09 -15.36
C THR A 98 23.90 -4.46 -16.51
N LYS A 99 24.40 -5.31 -17.42
CA LYS A 99 25.19 -4.93 -18.59
C LYS A 99 24.53 -5.42 -19.88
N ASN A 100 24.67 -4.66 -20.96
CA ASN A 100 24.25 -5.07 -22.30
C ASN A 100 25.21 -6.11 -22.90
N ALA A 101 24.91 -6.61 -24.12
CA ALA A 101 25.74 -7.58 -24.83
C ALA A 101 27.14 -7.03 -25.15
N GLU A 102 27.26 -5.71 -25.24
CA GLU A 102 28.49 -4.95 -25.46
C GLU A 102 29.31 -4.72 -24.17
N GLY A 103 28.77 -5.09 -23.00
CA GLY A 103 29.45 -4.97 -21.70
C GLY A 103 29.33 -3.60 -21.01
N GLU A 104 28.56 -2.68 -21.59
CA GLU A 104 28.21 -1.37 -21.04
C GLU A 104 27.05 -1.50 -20.04
N TYR A 105 26.99 -0.58 -19.09
CA TYR A 105 25.94 -0.57 -18.08
C TYR A 105 24.63 0.00 -18.63
N ILE A 106 23.52 -0.65 -18.29
CA ILE A 106 22.18 -0.20 -18.69
C ILE A 106 21.71 0.85 -17.67
N PRO A 107 21.50 2.13 -18.07
CA PRO A 107 20.94 3.14 -17.18
C PRO A 107 19.43 2.95 -17.00
N ALA A 108 18.85 3.57 -15.96
CA ALA A 108 17.40 3.64 -15.85
C ALA A 108 16.83 4.57 -16.93
N GLU A 109 15.73 4.16 -17.55
CA GLU A 109 15.02 4.97 -18.56
C GLU A 109 14.16 6.05 -17.91
N GLU A 110 13.46 5.68 -16.83
CA GLU A 110 12.53 6.55 -16.12
C GLU A 110 12.53 6.31 -14.61
N MET A 111 11.82 7.17 -13.90
CA MET A 111 11.61 7.03 -12.47
C MET A 111 10.54 5.98 -12.17
N ASP A 112 10.86 4.99 -11.34
CA ASP A 112 9.92 3.92 -11.00
C ASP A 112 9.00 4.31 -9.82
N VAL A 113 7.69 4.38 -10.10
CA VAL A 113 6.65 4.69 -9.10
C VAL A 113 6.62 3.65 -7.97
N ALA A 114 6.71 2.36 -8.28
CA ALA A 114 6.64 1.29 -7.29
C ALA A 114 7.85 1.34 -6.33
N LEU A 115 9.04 1.66 -6.83
CA LEU A 115 10.24 1.85 -6.02
C LEU A 115 10.10 3.03 -5.06
N LEU A 116 9.59 4.17 -5.55
CA LEU A 116 9.36 5.36 -4.73
C LEU A 116 8.33 5.10 -3.63
N VAL A 117 7.20 4.48 -3.98
CA VAL A 117 6.14 4.11 -3.04
C VAL A 117 6.65 3.10 -2.01
N LEU A 118 7.35 2.05 -2.45
CA LEU A 118 7.97 1.05 -1.57
C LEU A 118 8.92 1.72 -0.56
N TYR A 119 9.81 2.59 -1.02
CA TYR A 119 10.73 3.27 -0.12
C TYR A 119 10.02 4.25 0.81
N GLY A 120 8.99 4.94 0.32
CA GLY A 120 8.08 5.76 1.13
C GLY A 120 7.43 4.95 2.25
N HIS A 121 6.91 3.74 1.97
CA HIS A 121 6.33 2.85 2.98
C HIS A 121 7.35 2.33 4.00
N ILE A 122 8.59 2.06 3.59
CA ILE A 122 9.68 1.72 4.52
C ILE A 122 9.93 2.87 5.51
N LEU A 123 9.98 4.11 5.01
CA LEU A 123 10.16 5.30 5.85
C LEU A 123 8.94 5.56 6.74
N TYR A 124 7.74 5.37 6.22
CA TYR A 124 6.48 5.46 6.95
C TYR A 124 6.45 4.47 8.12
N ALA A 125 6.82 3.20 7.87
CA ALA A 125 6.94 2.17 8.90
C ALA A 125 7.99 2.52 9.97
N GLY A 126 9.07 3.21 9.58
CA GLY A 126 10.05 3.80 10.49
C GLY A 126 9.57 5.07 11.20
N ASN A 127 8.29 5.41 11.14
CA ASN A 127 7.68 6.64 11.66
C ASN A 127 8.32 7.92 11.11
N SER A 128 8.95 7.88 9.94
CA SER A 128 9.62 9.04 9.32
C SER A 128 8.69 9.71 8.30
N PHE A 129 7.53 10.19 8.75
CA PHE A 129 6.45 10.66 7.87
C PHE A 129 6.85 11.80 6.93
N THR A 130 7.64 12.79 7.39
CA THR A 130 8.12 13.88 6.52
C THR A 130 9.01 13.35 5.39
N ASN A 131 9.90 12.40 5.70
CA ASN A 131 10.75 11.80 4.68
C ASN A 131 9.93 10.92 3.74
N ALA A 132 8.96 10.16 4.26
CA ALA A 132 8.04 9.37 3.44
C ALA A 132 7.24 10.24 2.47
N LEU A 133 6.71 11.38 2.93
CA LEU A 133 6.01 12.36 2.09
C LEU A 133 6.86 12.83 0.92
N ASN A 134 8.17 13.08 1.11
CA ASN A 134 9.05 13.47 0.00
C ASN A 134 9.06 12.43 -1.13
N TYR A 135 9.03 11.13 -0.82
CA TYR A 135 9.00 10.07 -1.84
C TYR A 135 7.60 9.83 -2.39
N PHE A 136 6.56 9.94 -1.56
CA PHE A 136 5.18 9.85 -2.05
C PHE A 136 4.83 11.01 -2.98
N PHE A 137 5.31 12.23 -2.73
CA PHE A 137 5.11 13.36 -3.65
C PHE A 137 5.89 13.20 -4.95
N ARG A 138 7.09 12.60 -4.91
CA ARG A 138 7.79 12.19 -6.13
C ARG A 138 6.96 11.19 -6.95
N ALA A 139 6.34 10.22 -6.29
CA ALA A 139 5.47 9.25 -6.94
C ALA A 139 4.17 9.90 -7.47
N TYR A 140 3.58 10.82 -6.69
CA TYR A 140 2.39 11.58 -7.06
C TYR A 140 2.61 12.48 -8.28
N ALA A 141 3.81 13.04 -8.44
CA ALA A 141 4.15 13.82 -9.62
C ALA A 141 4.18 12.98 -10.91
N LEU A 142 4.38 11.66 -10.80
CA LEU A 142 4.39 10.72 -11.93
C LEU A 142 3.01 10.12 -12.18
N ASP A 143 2.30 9.76 -11.11
CA ASP A 143 0.99 9.11 -11.17
C ASP A 143 0.03 9.73 -10.12
N PRO A 144 -0.56 10.90 -10.42
CA PRO A 144 -1.37 11.64 -9.44
C PRO A 144 -2.73 10.98 -9.17
N GLU A 145 -3.21 10.13 -10.08
CA GLU A 145 -4.50 9.46 -9.96
C GLU A 145 -4.41 8.11 -9.24
N ASN A 146 -3.22 7.69 -8.81
CA ASN A 146 -3.05 6.43 -8.12
C ASN A 146 -3.68 6.43 -6.71
N PRO A 147 -4.70 5.59 -6.43
CA PRO A 147 -5.35 5.56 -5.12
C PRO A 147 -4.38 5.19 -3.98
N ALA A 148 -3.41 4.32 -4.24
CA ALA A 148 -2.45 3.90 -3.21
C ALA A 148 -1.50 5.03 -2.79
N ILE A 149 -1.11 5.90 -3.74
CA ILE A 149 -0.26 7.07 -3.46
C ILE A 149 -1.05 8.09 -2.64
N LEU A 150 -2.26 8.44 -3.08
CA LEU A 150 -3.14 9.38 -2.39
C LEU A 150 -3.43 8.94 -0.95
N LEU A 151 -3.79 7.66 -0.77
CA LEU A 151 -4.02 7.08 0.55
C LEU A 151 -2.75 7.17 1.42
N SER A 152 -1.57 6.87 0.85
CA SER A 152 -0.31 6.91 1.57
C SER A 152 0.09 8.32 2.00
N ILE A 153 -0.16 9.33 1.16
CA ILE A 153 0.05 10.75 1.50
C ILE A 153 -0.91 11.17 2.62
N GLY A 154 -2.20 10.88 2.46
CA GLY A 154 -3.23 11.22 3.46
C GLY A 154 -2.91 10.63 4.83
N LEU A 155 -2.58 9.33 4.88
CA LEU A 155 -2.19 8.65 6.11
C LEU A 155 -0.87 9.14 6.70
N SER A 156 0.08 9.59 5.86
CA SER A 156 1.34 10.18 6.34
C SER A 156 1.11 11.48 7.09
N TYR A 157 0.25 12.36 6.57
CA TYR A 157 -0.12 13.60 7.24
C TYR A 157 -0.88 13.35 8.55
N ILE A 158 -1.88 12.46 8.53
CA ILE A 158 -2.67 12.10 9.73
C ILE A 158 -1.77 11.44 10.79
N SER A 159 -0.92 10.49 10.40
CA SER A 159 -0.01 9.85 11.36
C SER A 159 1.03 10.83 11.91
N HIS A 160 1.47 11.80 11.10
CA HIS A 160 2.32 12.89 11.57
C HIS A 160 1.59 13.77 12.60
N SER A 161 0.33 14.15 12.38
CA SER A 161 -0.41 14.98 13.33
C SER A 161 -0.57 14.33 14.72
N LEU A 162 -0.47 13.00 14.80
CA LEU A 162 -0.55 12.24 16.05
C LEU A 162 0.78 12.12 16.79
N LYS A 163 1.91 12.52 16.16
CA LYS A 163 3.19 12.57 16.86
C LYS A 163 3.20 13.62 17.96
N ARG A 164 3.92 13.33 19.04
CA ARG A 164 4.13 14.25 20.17
C ARG A 164 4.74 15.59 19.72
N GLN A 165 5.70 15.57 18.80
CA GLN A 165 6.45 16.73 18.30
C GLN A 165 5.92 17.21 16.93
N SER A 166 4.62 17.43 16.81
CA SER A 166 4.01 18.03 15.63
C SER A 166 3.58 19.45 15.95
N ASP A 167 3.98 20.40 15.11
CA ASP A 167 3.71 21.83 15.34
C ASP A 167 2.23 22.15 15.11
N ASN A 168 1.80 22.19 13.84
CA ASN A 168 0.43 22.53 13.47
C ASN A 168 -0.39 21.27 13.17
N ARG A 169 -0.87 20.61 14.23
CA ARG A 169 -1.62 19.34 14.12
C ARG A 169 -2.90 19.47 13.31
N HIS A 170 -3.66 20.54 13.52
CA HIS A 170 -4.91 20.76 12.80
C HIS A 170 -4.68 20.92 11.30
N TYR A 171 -3.63 21.67 10.93
CA TYR A 171 -3.24 21.80 9.53
C TYR A 171 -2.86 20.45 8.92
N LEU A 172 -2.04 19.65 9.60
CA LEU A 172 -1.68 18.31 9.13
C LEU A 172 -2.91 17.40 8.96
N VAL A 173 -3.88 17.46 9.88
CA VAL A 173 -5.14 16.72 9.73
C VAL A 173 -5.92 17.19 8.50
N MET A 174 -6.03 18.51 8.28
CA MET A 174 -6.73 19.05 7.11
C MET A 174 -6.08 18.63 5.78
N GLU A 175 -4.75 18.70 5.69
CA GLU A 175 -4.00 18.23 4.52
C GLU A 175 -4.21 16.73 4.29
N GLY A 176 -4.09 15.93 5.35
CA GLY A 176 -4.32 14.49 5.26
C GLY A 176 -5.74 14.13 4.80
N LEU A 177 -6.76 14.82 5.34
CA LEU A 177 -8.15 14.63 4.93
C LEU A 177 -8.40 15.08 3.48
N SER A 178 -7.71 16.11 3.00
CA SER A 178 -7.83 16.54 1.60
C SER A 178 -7.39 15.45 0.63
N PHE A 179 -6.25 14.80 0.90
CA PHE A 179 -5.81 13.64 0.11
C PHE A 179 -6.73 12.42 0.28
N MET A 180 -7.31 12.20 1.47
CA MET A 180 -8.31 11.14 1.66
C MET A 180 -9.57 11.37 0.82
N GLN A 181 -10.02 12.62 0.67
CA GLN A 181 -11.17 12.96 -0.18
C GLN A 181 -10.85 12.73 -1.66
N GLU A 182 -9.64 13.09 -2.10
CA GLU A 182 -9.21 12.82 -3.46
C GLU A 182 -9.13 11.32 -3.75
N TYR A 183 -8.59 10.54 -2.80
CA TYR A 183 -8.64 9.08 -2.84
C TYR A 183 -10.07 8.54 -3.00
N ARG A 184 -11.03 9.06 -2.22
CA ARG A 184 -12.46 8.70 -2.36
C ARG A 184 -13.00 9.11 -3.72
N ARG A 185 -12.67 10.29 -4.24
CA ARG A 185 -13.12 10.78 -5.55
C ARG A 185 -12.75 9.79 -6.65
N ILE A 186 -11.48 9.36 -6.68
CA ILE A 186 -10.99 8.43 -7.70
C ILE A 186 -11.62 7.05 -7.54
N ARG A 187 -11.62 6.48 -6.33
CA ARG A 187 -12.24 5.17 -6.07
C ARG A 187 -13.75 5.15 -6.37
N SER A 188 -14.43 6.27 -6.20
CA SER A 188 -15.87 6.37 -6.49
C SER A 188 -16.20 6.30 -7.99
N GLN A 189 -15.21 6.54 -8.86
CA GLN A 189 -15.37 6.39 -10.31
C GLN A 189 -15.39 4.92 -10.73
N SER A 190 -14.82 4.02 -9.93
CA SER A 190 -14.89 2.58 -10.19
C SER A 190 -16.31 2.05 -10.01
N SER A 191 -16.70 1.15 -10.91
CA SER A 191 -17.98 0.42 -10.84
C SER A 191 -17.94 -0.74 -9.83
N ILE A 192 -16.75 -1.06 -9.32
CA ILE A 192 -16.51 -2.18 -8.40
C ILE A 192 -16.99 -1.80 -7.00
N LEU A 193 -18.00 -2.53 -6.49
CA LEU A 193 -18.57 -2.30 -5.15
C LEU A 193 -17.54 -2.48 -4.04
N GLN A 194 -16.59 -3.38 -4.21
CA GLN A 194 -15.52 -3.65 -3.26
C GLN A 194 -14.60 -2.43 -3.05
N GLU A 195 -14.33 -1.66 -4.11
CA GLU A 195 -13.55 -0.42 -3.98
C GLU A 195 -14.31 0.64 -3.19
N ARG A 196 -15.64 0.69 -3.32
CA ARG A 196 -16.49 1.57 -2.50
C ARG A 196 -16.51 1.11 -1.04
N GLN A 197 -16.55 -0.20 -0.81
CA GLN A 197 -16.45 -0.79 0.52
C GLN A 197 -15.11 -0.44 1.19
N GLU A 198 -14.00 -0.57 0.45
CA GLU A 198 -12.64 -0.19 0.87
C GLU A 198 -12.59 1.27 1.32
N VAL A 199 -13.20 2.18 0.56
CA VAL A 199 -13.25 3.61 0.89
C VAL A 199 -13.96 3.86 2.22
N GLU A 200 -15.17 3.31 2.41
CA GLU A 200 -15.92 3.50 3.65
C GLU A 200 -15.18 2.92 4.86
N PHE A 201 -14.55 1.75 4.69
CA PHE A 201 -13.70 1.15 5.72
C PHE A 201 -12.50 2.05 6.06
N ASN A 202 -11.76 2.52 5.06
CA ASN A 202 -10.56 3.34 5.28
C ASN A 202 -10.89 4.70 5.93
N PHE A 203 -11.99 5.34 5.54
CA PHE A 203 -12.45 6.56 6.21
C PHE A 203 -12.86 6.29 7.67
N ALA A 204 -13.58 5.20 7.93
CA ALA A 204 -13.92 4.81 9.30
C ALA A 204 -12.67 4.56 10.17
N ARG A 205 -11.63 3.92 9.60
CA ARG A 205 -10.32 3.76 10.27
C ARG A 205 -9.69 5.12 10.61
N VAL A 206 -9.71 6.07 9.67
CA VAL A 206 -9.17 7.42 9.90
C VAL A 206 -9.94 8.14 11.00
N TRP A 207 -11.27 8.10 11.00
CA TRP A 207 -12.07 8.71 12.06
C TRP A 207 -11.81 8.09 13.41
N GLN A 208 -11.71 6.76 13.48
CA GLN A 208 -11.36 6.07 14.71
C GLN A 208 -9.96 6.45 15.19
N LEU A 209 -8.99 6.57 14.28
CA LEU A 209 -7.62 6.97 14.58
C LEU A 209 -7.54 8.41 15.14
N LEU A 210 -8.39 9.31 14.63
CA LEU A 210 -8.52 10.69 15.12
C LEU A 210 -9.37 10.80 16.41
N GLY A 211 -9.93 9.69 16.92
CA GLY A 211 -10.76 9.66 18.11
C GLY A 211 -12.21 10.12 17.89
N ILE A 212 -12.67 10.23 16.64
CA ILE A 212 -14.04 10.68 16.29
C ILE A 212 -14.95 9.45 16.13
N GLY A 213 -15.35 8.88 17.26
CA GLY A 213 -16.05 7.58 17.30
C GLY A 213 -17.37 7.53 16.53
N HIS A 214 -18.20 8.58 16.60
CA HIS A 214 -19.51 8.57 15.94
C HIS A 214 -19.42 8.48 14.40
N LEU A 215 -18.47 9.20 13.78
CA LEU A 215 -18.20 9.08 12.34
C LEU A 215 -17.61 7.73 11.96
N ALA A 216 -16.75 7.17 12.83
CA ALA A 216 -16.21 5.84 12.61
C ALA A 216 -17.32 4.77 12.61
N VAL A 217 -18.26 4.84 13.56
CA VAL A 217 -19.42 3.93 13.62
C VAL A 217 -20.26 4.03 12.34
N GLU A 218 -20.57 5.25 11.89
CA GLU A 218 -21.33 5.46 10.65
C GLU A 218 -20.62 4.86 9.43
N GLY A 219 -19.32 5.11 9.29
CA GLY A 219 -18.51 4.58 8.19
C GLY A 219 -18.44 3.04 8.19
N TYR A 220 -18.25 2.42 9.34
CA TYR A 220 -18.26 0.95 9.42
C TYR A 220 -19.65 0.36 9.13
N GLN A 221 -20.73 1.01 9.57
CA GLN A 221 -22.08 0.57 9.23
C GLN A 221 -22.35 0.65 7.72
N LYS A 222 -21.87 1.70 7.04
CA LYS A 222 -21.91 1.81 5.58
C LYS A 222 -21.12 0.68 4.91
N CYS A 223 -19.90 0.42 5.38
CA CYS A 223 -19.07 -0.69 4.92
C CYS A 223 -19.78 -2.06 5.03
N LEU A 224 -20.48 -2.32 6.14
CA LEU A 224 -21.24 -3.55 6.32
C LEU A 224 -22.42 -3.66 5.36
N LYS A 225 -23.17 -2.57 5.12
CA LYS A 225 -24.28 -2.55 4.15
C LYS A 225 -23.80 -2.87 2.73
N ILE A 226 -22.69 -2.26 2.29
CA ILE A 226 -22.09 -2.57 0.99
C ILE A 226 -21.64 -4.05 0.94
N GLY A 227 -21.15 -4.59 2.06
CA GLY A 227 -20.84 -6.03 2.18
C GLY A 227 -22.05 -6.94 1.93
N GLU A 228 -23.22 -6.59 2.47
CA GLU A 228 -24.47 -7.32 2.20
C GLU A 228 -24.84 -7.24 0.71
N GLU A 229 -24.72 -6.06 0.09
CA GLU A 229 -24.98 -5.87 -1.35
C GLU A 229 -24.06 -6.76 -2.21
N ILE A 230 -22.76 -6.80 -1.91
CA ILE A 230 -21.78 -7.65 -2.61
C ILE A 230 -22.18 -9.13 -2.51
N GLU A 231 -22.60 -9.57 -1.33
CA GLU A 231 -23.02 -10.96 -1.12
C GLU A 231 -24.31 -11.29 -1.91
N THR A 232 -25.27 -10.38 -1.97
CA THR A 232 -26.47 -10.59 -2.80
C THR A 232 -26.16 -10.68 -4.30
N GLU A 233 -25.23 -9.86 -4.80
CA GLU A 233 -24.79 -9.93 -6.20
C GLU A 233 -24.06 -11.25 -6.50
N ARG A 234 -23.25 -11.76 -5.55
CA ARG A 234 -22.62 -13.09 -5.66
C ARG A 234 -23.66 -14.20 -5.72
N GLN A 235 -24.68 -14.16 -4.86
CA GLN A 235 -25.75 -15.16 -4.85
C GLN A 235 -26.60 -15.14 -6.13
N LYS A 236 -26.87 -13.95 -6.68
CA LYS A 236 -27.53 -13.83 -8.00
C LYS A 236 -26.68 -14.43 -9.12
N ALA A 237 -25.37 -14.18 -9.10
CA ALA A 237 -24.45 -14.73 -10.11
C ALA A 237 -24.29 -16.25 -10.04
N GLN A 238 -24.46 -16.85 -8.86
CA GLN A 238 -24.39 -18.30 -8.64
C GLN A 238 -25.68 -19.05 -9.00
N ASN A 239 -26.82 -18.37 -9.15
CA ASN A 239 -28.08 -18.99 -9.57
C ASN A 239 -28.10 -19.21 -11.09
N PRO A 240 -28.10 -20.46 -11.60
CA PRO A 240 -27.95 -20.74 -13.04
C PRO A 240 -29.23 -20.51 -13.88
N ASN A 241 -30.35 -20.12 -13.27
CA ASN A 241 -31.63 -19.95 -13.98
C ASN A 241 -31.80 -18.57 -14.67
N THR A 242 -30.76 -17.76 -14.77
CA THR A 242 -30.86 -16.37 -15.29
C THR A 242 -29.87 -16.03 -16.40
N VAL A 243 -29.20 -17.02 -17.01
CA VAL A 243 -28.18 -16.79 -18.04
C VAL A 243 -28.65 -17.24 -19.43
N GLU A 244 -29.67 -16.55 -19.96
CA GLU A 244 -29.85 -16.40 -21.41
C GLU A 244 -29.67 -14.91 -21.74
N GLY A 245 -28.45 -14.54 -22.18
CA GLY A 245 -28.25 -13.25 -22.86
C GLY A 245 -27.27 -12.25 -22.23
N ALA A 246 -26.08 -12.68 -21.80
CA ALA A 246 -24.96 -11.75 -21.63
C ALA A 246 -23.75 -12.20 -22.46
N THR A 247 -23.46 -11.40 -23.49
CA THR A 247 -22.33 -11.55 -24.40
C THR A 247 -21.00 -11.59 -23.67
N VAL A 248 -20.21 -12.59 -24.06
CA VAL A 248 -18.83 -12.85 -23.64
C VAL A 248 -17.95 -11.61 -23.84
N GLY A 249 -17.42 -11.08 -22.74
CA GLY A 249 -16.43 -10.01 -22.75
C GLY A 249 -16.00 -9.64 -21.34
N GLU A 250 -14.73 -9.87 -21.06
CA GLU A 250 -13.96 -9.47 -19.88
C GLU A 250 -13.90 -10.45 -18.68
N GLN A 251 -12.65 -10.69 -18.30
CA GLN A 251 -12.14 -11.72 -17.41
C GLN A 251 -12.72 -11.58 -16.00
N ARG A 252 -13.87 -12.23 -15.73
CA ARG A 252 -14.24 -12.59 -14.35
C ARG A 252 -13.36 -13.73 -13.88
N GLY A 253 -12.07 -13.46 -13.68
CA GLY A 253 -11.30 -14.24 -12.73
C GLY A 253 -12.01 -14.09 -11.38
N GLU A 254 -12.31 -15.19 -10.71
CA GLU A 254 -12.53 -15.21 -9.26
C GLU A 254 -11.24 -14.76 -8.58
N ALA A 255 -10.87 -13.49 -8.77
CA ALA A 255 -9.89 -12.84 -7.93
C ALA A 255 -10.49 -12.91 -6.53
N CYS A 256 -9.73 -13.43 -5.59
CA CYS A 256 -9.98 -13.36 -4.15
C CYS A 256 -10.19 -11.89 -3.77
N LEU A 257 -11.43 -11.40 -3.94
CA LEU A 257 -11.79 -10.01 -3.74
C LEU A 257 -11.94 -9.81 -2.24
N GLU A 258 -11.07 -8.96 -1.69
CA GLU A 258 -11.04 -8.63 -0.27
C GLU A 258 -12.40 -8.09 0.19
N ASP A 259 -13.02 -8.78 1.14
CA ASP A 259 -14.20 -8.30 1.85
C ASP A 259 -13.77 -7.67 3.17
N PHE A 260 -14.18 -6.42 3.39
CA PHE A 260 -13.86 -5.66 4.60
C PHE A 260 -14.91 -5.82 5.71
N SER A 261 -15.98 -6.58 5.48
CA SER A 261 -17.11 -6.70 6.41
C SER A 261 -16.68 -7.24 7.78
N ARG A 262 -15.86 -8.30 7.81
CA ARG A 262 -15.39 -8.89 9.07
C ARG A 262 -14.50 -7.93 9.86
N GLN A 263 -13.63 -7.19 9.18
CA GLN A 263 -12.73 -6.20 9.78
C GLN A 263 -13.53 -5.01 10.31
N ALA A 264 -14.55 -4.54 9.56
CA ALA A 264 -15.45 -3.49 9.99
C ALA A 264 -16.28 -3.91 11.21
N ALA A 265 -16.81 -5.13 11.21
CA ALA A 265 -17.56 -5.70 12.33
C ALA A 265 -16.70 -5.81 13.59
N TYR A 266 -15.45 -6.27 13.46
CA TYR A 266 -14.51 -6.32 14.57
C TYR A 266 -14.19 -4.92 15.12
N ALA A 267 -13.96 -3.92 14.26
CA ALA A 267 -13.73 -2.56 14.70
C ALA A 267 -14.93 -1.94 15.42
N LEU A 268 -16.16 -2.21 14.94
CA LEU A 268 -17.40 -1.82 15.61
C LEU A 268 -17.57 -2.49 16.97
N GLN A 269 -17.26 -3.79 17.06
CA GLN A 269 -17.28 -4.52 18.32
C GLN A 269 -16.38 -3.84 19.37
N CYS A 270 -15.16 -3.45 18.99
CA CYS A 270 -14.26 -2.72 19.87
C CYS A 270 -14.82 -1.36 20.30
N LEU A 271 -15.42 -0.60 19.38
CA LEU A 271 -16.03 0.71 19.69
C LEU A 271 -17.21 0.58 20.65
N TYR A 272 -18.12 -0.38 20.43
CA TYR A 272 -19.26 -0.62 21.32
C TYR A 272 -18.83 -1.14 22.68
N LEU A 273 -17.77 -1.96 22.73
CA LEU A 273 -17.20 -2.40 24.00
C LEU A 273 -16.63 -1.22 24.80
N GLN A 274 -15.95 -0.28 24.12
CA GLN A 274 -15.43 0.95 24.73
C GLN A 274 -16.55 1.90 25.19
N SER A 275 -17.67 1.97 24.46
CA SER A 275 -18.83 2.78 24.87
C SER A 275 -19.69 2.13 25.96
N GLY A 276 -19.53 0.83 26.19
CA GLY A 276 -20.32 0.06 27.17
C GLY A 276 -21.62 -0.53 26.61
N GLU A 277 -21.86 -0.44 25.31
CA GLU A 277 -23.08 -0.92 24.63
C GLU A 277 -23.00 -2.42 24.31
N LYS A 278 -23.22 -3.25 25.34
CA LYS A 278 -23.08 -4.72 25.25
C LYS A 278 -24.05 -5.37 24.26
N ASP A 279 -25.28 -4.86 24.15
CA ASP A 279 -26.30 -5.45 23.26
C ASP A 279 -25.97 -5.27 21.78
N LEU A 280 -25.45 -4.10 21.39
CA LEU A 280 -24.97 -3.86 20.02
C LEU A 280 -23.74 -4.69 19.71
N CYS A 281 -22.79 -4.75 20.65
CA CYS A 281 -21.60 -5.58 20.55
C CYS A 281 -21.98 -7.05 20.26
N LYS A 282 -22.89 -7.62 21.06
CA LYS A 282 -23.40 -8.99 20.87
C LYS A 282 -24.02 -9.19 19.49
N ARG A 283 -24.92 -8.28 19.06
CA ARG A 283 -25.58 -8.37 17.74
C ARG A 283 -24.59 -8.36 16.57
N VAL A 284 -23.57 -7.49 16.62
CA VAL A 284 -22.55 -7.42 15.57
C VAL A 284 -21.71 -8.70 15.54
N THR A 285 -21.31 -9.21 16.71
CA THR A 285 -20.55 -10.46 16.81
C THR A 285 -21.34 -11.64 16.24
N GLU A 286 -22.60 -11.79 16.63
CA GLU A 286 -23.46 -12.89 16.19
C GLU A 286 -23.70 -12.88 14.69
N LYS A 287 -23.87 -11.70 14.10
CA LYS A 287 -24.17 -11.57 12.66
C LYS A 287 -22.94 -11.75 11.76
N TRP A 288 -21.77 -11.25 12.16
CA TRP A 288 -20.65 -11.06 11.23
C TRP A 288 -19.35 -11.80 11.60
N LEU A 289 -19.17 -12.18 12.87
CA LEU A 289 -17.89 -12.69 13.38
C LEU A 289 -17.93 -14.16 13.79
N LEU A 290 -19.11 -14.77 13.90
CA LEU A 290 -19.25 -16.21 14.11
C LEU A 290 -18.99 -16.96 12.78
N ILE A 291 -18.27 -18.09 12.87
CA ILE A 291 -17.90 -18.99 11.76
C ILE A 291 -18.80 -20.21 11.81
#